data_AF-A0A3S1GD12-F1
#
_entry.id   AF-A0A3S1GD12-F1
#
_cell.length_a   1.000
_cell.length_b   1.000
_cell.length_c   1.000
_cell.angle_alpha   90.00
_cell.angle_beta   90.00
_cell.angle_gamma   90.00
#
_symmetry.space_group_name_H-M   'P 1'
#
loop_
_entity.id
_entity.type
_entity.pdbx_description
1 polymer ?
#
loop_
_entity_poly.entity_id
_entity_poly.type
_entity_poly.pdbx_seq_one_letter_code
_entity_poly.pdbx_strand_id
1 'polypeptide(L)'
;VTRGGGARHEYEDFINDEWDSFAQLAWKDKRTTSGDWRVAKDFPNLPAWIVKSVGGSTTHWAGASLRFQEHEFKAATTYGKVKGANLLDWPVTLAEMEPYYAKAEAKMGVTGTNNWPRLPGNNNFKVLKAGADKLGYKECHTGNMAINSVERDDRNSCQQTGFCFQGCKWGAKWSTLYT
;
A
#
# COMPACT_ATOMS: atom_id res chain seq x y z
N VAL A 1 19.90 20.74 -11.51
CA VAL A 1 19.63 19.50 -12.26
C VAL A 1 18.50 18.76 -11.56
N THR A 2 17.32 18.62 -12.21
CA THR A 2 16.28 17.56 -12.04
C THR A 2 14.98 17.98 -12.75
N ARG A 3 15.03 18.17 -14.09
CA ARG A 3 13.79 18.23 -14.88
C ARG A 3 13.29 16.79 -15.07
N GLY A 4 12.58 16.27 -14.07
CA GLY A 4 11.95 14.94 -14.14
C GLY A 4 11.50 14.36 -12.80
N GLY A 5 12.21 14.66 -11.71
CA GLY A 5 11.85 14.23 -10.36
C GLY A 5 10.85 15.18 -9.70
N GLY A 6 9.86 14.64 -8.98
CA GLY A 6 9.01 15.46 -8.10
C GLY A 6 9.78 16.02 -6.90
N ALA A 7 9.16 16.93 -6.15
CA ALA A 7 9.78 17.53 -4.97
C ALA A 7 10.06 16.49 -3.87
N ARG A 8 11.08 16.76 -3.04
CA ARG A 8 11.31 16.05 -1.79
C ARG A 8 10.52 16.78 -0.70
N HIS A 9 9.69 16.03 0.02
CA HIS A 9 8.90 16.53 1.16
C HIS A 9 9.39 15.79 2.40
N GLU A 10 9.65 16.49 3.48
CA GLU A 10 9.95 15.88 4.78
C GLU A 10 8.68 15.80 5.65
N TYR A 11 8.80 15.26 6.86
CA TYR A 11 7.65 15.01 7.74
C TYR A 11 6.80 16.25 7.98
N GLU A 12 7.43 17.39 8.19
CA GLU A 12 6.81 18.67 8.53
C GLU A 12 6.00 19.24 7.36
N ASP A 13 6.42 18.94 6.13
CA ASP A 13 5.83 19.45 4.89
C ASP A 13 4.49 18.79 4.55
N PHE A 14 4.22 17.59 5.07
CA PHE A 14 2.97 16.90 4.78
C PHE A 14 1.76 17.66 5.33
N ILE A 15 0.75 17.79 4.46
CA ILE A 15 -0.48 18.51 4.72
C ILE A 15 -1.59 17.49 5.04
N ASN A 16 -2.14 17.56 6.25
CA ASN A 16 -3.27 16.73 6.68
C ASN A 16 -4.60 17.33 6.17
N ASP A 17 -4.69 17.54 4.86
CA ASP A 17 -5.89 17.90 4.11
C ASP A 17 -5.86 17.13 2.79
N GLU A 18 -6.99 16.53 2.41
CA GLU A 18 -7.02 15.61 1.27
C GLU A 18 -6.73 16.31 -0.06
N TRP A 19 -7.26 17.50 -0.27
CA TRP A 19 -7.17 18.22 -1.53
C TRP A 19 -5.84 18.92 -1.69
N ASP A 20 -5.35 19.56 -0.62
CA ASP A 20 -4.04 20.22 -0.64
C ASP A 20 -2.91 19.19 -0.77
N SER A 21 -3.03 18.04 -0.10
CA SER A 21 -2.07 16.95 -0.27
C SER A 21 -2.13 16.32 -1.66
N PHE A 22 -3.32 16.19 -2.25
CA PHE A 22 -3.44 15.78 -3.65
C PHE A 22 -2.68 16.75 -4.57
N ALA A 23 -2.84 18.06 -4.36
CA ALA A 23 -2.11 19.07 -5.11
C ALA A 23 -0.59 19.01 -4.88
N GLN A 24 -0.15 18.63 -3.68
CA GLN A 24 1.25 18.50 -3.29
C GLN A 24 1.93 17.26 -3.89
N LEU A 25 1.31 16.08 -3.75
CA LEU A 25 1.97 14.78 -4.00
C LEU A 25 1.59 14.14 -5.34
N ALA A 26 0.39 14.40 -5.85
CA ALA A 26 -0.10 13.68 -7.03
C ALA A 26 0.61 14.10 -8.32
N TRP A 27 0.75 13.14 -9.24
CA TRP A 27 1.17 13.44 -10.60
C TRP A 27 0.02 14.10 -11.39
N LYS A 28 0.15 15.41 -11.60
CA LYS A 28 -0.85 16.25 -12.28
C LYS A 28 -0.61 16.49 -13.77
N ASP A 29 0.60 16.23 -14.29
CA ASP A 29 0.84 16.35 -15.73
C ASP A 29 -0.14 15.47 -16.51
N LYS A 30 -0.57 15.95 -17.68
CA LYS A 30 -1.50 15.24 -18.55
C LYS A 30 -0.92 13.87 -18.91
N ARG A 31 -1.71 12.83 -18.66
CA ARG A 31 -1.36 11.45 -19.01
C ARG A 31 -2.38 10.92 -19.98
N THR A 32 -1.92 10.34 -21.07
CA THR A 32 -2.80 9.73 -22.07
C THR A 32 -2.70 8.21 -21.98
N THR A 33 -3.82 7.56 -22.23
CA THR A 33 -3.89 6.12 -22.49
C THR A 33 -4.53 5.92 -23.85
N SER A 34 -4.11 4.89 -24.58
CA SER A 34 -4.65 4.53 -25.90
C SER A 34 -5.23 3.12 -25.87
N GLY A 35 -5.90 2.75 -26.96
CA GLY A 35 -6.58 1.46 -27.11
C GLY A 35 -8.10 1.53 -26.93
N ASP A 36 -8.78 0.40 -27.12
CA ASP A 36 -10.25 0.34 -27.24
C ASP A 36 -10.99 0.10 -25.92
N TRP A 37 -10.24 0.00 -24.82
CA TRP A 37 -10.72 -0.34 -23.49
C TRP A 37 -11.32 0.87 -22.76
N ARG A 38 -12.17 0.60 -21.76
CA ARG A 38 -13.03 1.61 -21.12
C ARG A 38 -12.27 2.81 -20.55
N VAL A 39 -11.13 2.62 -19.89
CA VAL A 39 -10.36 3.72 -19.28
C VAL A 39 -9.82 4.68 -20.34
N ALA A 40 -9.44 4.18 -21.53
CA ALA A 40 -9.02 5.04 -22.63
C ALA A 40 -10.15 5.92 -23.20
N LYS A 41 -11.42 5.58 -22.93
CA LYS A 41 -12.60 6.35 -23.35
C LYS A 41 -13.12 7.25 -22.25
N ASP A 42 -13.31 6.69 -21.05
CA ASP A 42 -13.95 7.37 -19.92
C ASP A 42 -12.96 8.27 -19.14
N PHE A 43 -11.68 7.90 -19.06
CA PHE A 43 -10.65 8.59 -18.26
C PHE A 43 -9.34 8.83 -19.02
N PRO A 44 -9.37 9.42 -20.24
CA PRO A 44 -8.21 9.50 -21.12
C PRO A 44 -7.08 10.39 -20.61
N ASN A 45 -7.32 11.26 -19.62
CA ASN A 45 -6.39 12.30 -19.19
C ASN A 45 -5.83 12.13 -17.75
N LEU A 46 -6.41 11.23 -16.95
CA LEU A 46 -5.97 10.93 -15.57
C LEU A 46 -6.24 9.45 -15.25
N PRO A 47 -5.50 8.52 -15.86
CA PRO A 47 -5.85 7.10 -15.79
C PRO A 47 -5.50 6.43 -14.46
N ALA A 48 -4.69 7.06 -13.59
CA ALA A 48 -4.26 6.47 -12.33
C ALA A 48 -3.94 7.51 -11.25
N TRP A 49 -4.13 7.17 -9.98
CA TRP A 49 -3.62 7.95 -8.87
C TRP A 49 -2.18 7.52 -8.55
N ILE A 50 -1.21 8.28 -9.04
CA ILE A 50 0.23 8.04 -8.82
C ILE A 50 0.90 9.31 -8.31
N VAL A 51 2.04 9.16 -7.66
CA VAL A 51 2.77 10.25 -6.98
C VAL A 51 3.90 10.77 -7.86
N LYS A 52 4.10 12.08 -7.84
CA LYS A 52 5.28 12.76 -8.42
C LYS A 52 6.01 13.50 -7.30
N SER A 53 6.73 12.75 -6.48
CA SER A 53 7.61 13.22 -5.40
C SER A 53 8.78 12.24 -5.24
N VAL A 54 9.83 12.64 -4.52
CA VAL A 54 10.84 11.68 -4.04
C VAL A 54 10.14 10.61 -3.17
N GLY A 55 10.56 9.35 -3.29
CA GLY A 55 9.91 8.18 -2.67
C GLY A 55 8.73 7.58 -3.47
N GLY A 56 8.28 8.27 -4.52
CA GLY A 56 7.22 7.79 -5.41
C GLY A 56 5.92 7.44 -4.68
N SER A 57 5.19 6.44 -5.18
CA SER A 57 3.87 6.08 -4.62
C SER A 57 3.93 5.58 -3.18
N THR A 58 5.11 5.17 -2.67
CA THR A 58 5.30 4.80 -1.25
C THR A 58 5.19 6.01 -0.31
N THR A 59 5.20 7.24 -0.83
CA THR A 59 4.88 8.44 -0.04
C THR A 59 3.38 8.52 0.25
N HIS A 60 2.53 8.10 -0.70
CA HIS A 60 1.06 8.23 -0.64
C HIS A 60 0.31 6.91 -0.40
N TRP A 61 0.96 5.74 -0.42
CA TRP A 61 0.25 4.47 -0.20
C TRP A 61 -0.32 4.30 1.23
N ALA A 62 -1.22 3.34 1.43
CA ALA A 62 -1.83 3.03 2.74
C ALA A 62 -0.90 2.26 3.70
N GLY A 63 0.17 1.63 3.20
CA GLY A 63 1.03 0.73 3.98
C GLY A 63 0.55 -0.72 4.04
N ALA A 64 -0.55 -1.08 3.40
CA ALA A 64 -1.03 -2.47 3.36
C ALA A 64 0.00 -3.38 2.67
N SER A 65 0.45 -4.43 3.37
CA SER A 65 1.59 -5.26 2.98
C SER A 65 1.20 -6.73 3.08
N LEU A 66 0.50 -7.22 2.05
CA LEU A 66 -0.02 -8.58 1.96
C LEU A 66 0.87 -9.43 1.05
N ARG A 67 1.09 -10.70 1.44
CA ARG A 67 1.73 -11.68 0.56
C ARG A 67 0.71 -12.22 -0.43
N PHE A 68 1.19 -12.62 -1.61
CA PHE A 68 0.42 -13.49 -2.48
C PHE A 68 0.25 -14.87 -1.85
N GLN A 69 -0.85 -15.53 -2.18
CA GLN A 69 -1.13 -16.91 -1.85
C GLN A 69 -0.59 -17.82 -2.97
N GLU A 70 -0.32 -19.09 -2.64
CA GLU A 70 0.26 -20.07 -3.58
C GLU A 70 -0.49 -20.11 -4.93
N HIS A 71 -1.82 -20.13 -4.87
CA HIS A 71 -2.66 -20.23 -6.05
C HIS A 71 -2.62 -18.97 -6.94
N GLU A 72 -2.24 -17.81 -6.40
CA GLU A 72 -2.12 -16.56 -7.16
C GLU A 72 -0.89 -16.56 -8.09
N PHE A 73 0.15 -17.35 -7.76
CA PHE A 73 1.28 -17.59 -8.66
C PHE A 73 0.92 -18.50 -9.84
N LYS A 74 -0.15 -19.30 -9.72
CA LYS A 74 -0.63 -20.23 -10.75
C LYS A 74 -2.03 -19.86 -11.22
N ALA A 75 -2.31 -18.57 -11.38
CA ALA A 75 -3.64 -18.05 -11.68
C ALA A 75 -4.29 -18.68 -12.93
N ALA A 76 -3.53 -18.95 -14.00
CA ALA A 76 -4.09 -19.56 -15.21
C ALA A 76 -4.47 -21.03 -14.98
N THR A 77 -3.61 -21.77 -14.25
CA THR A 77 -3.90 -23.16 -13.87
C THR A 77 -5.03 -23.25 -12.84
N THR A 78 -5.07 -22.38 -11.83
CA THR A 78 -6.07 -22.39 -10.76
C THR A 78 -7.44 -21.97 -11.24
N TYR A 79 -7.54 -20.88 -12.00
CA TYR A 79 -8.83 -20.29 -12.39
C TYR A 79 -9.26 -20.65 -13.81
N GLY A 80 -8.35 -21.22 -14.61
CA GLY A 80 -8.61 -21.52 -16.02
C GLY A 80 -8.74 -20.25 -16.88
N LYS A 81 -9.33 -20.41 -18.07
CA LYS A 81 -9.58 -19.29 -18.98
C LYS A 81 -10.78 -18.47 -18.50
N VAL A 82 -10.52 -17.27 -18.01
CA VAL A 82 -11.57 -16.28 -17.69
C VAL A 82 -11.81 -15.39 -18.91
N LYS A 83 -13.05 -15.35 -19.41
CA LYS A 83 -13.41 -14.58 -20.60
C LYS A 83 -13.10 -13.09 -20.39
N GLY A 84 -12.27 -12.52 -21.25
CA GLY A 84 -11.89 -11.10 -21.20
C GLY A 84 -10.75 -10.77 -20.23
N ALA A 85 -10.12 -11.77 -19.60
CA ALA A 85 -8.93 -11.59 -18.76
C ALA A 85 -7.73 -12.37 -19.34
N ASN A 86 -6.55 -11.79 -19.20
CA ASN A 86 -5.29 -12.45 -19.53
C ASN A 86 -4.66 -12.98 -18.24
N LEU A 87 -4.87 -14.26 -17.95
CA LEU A 87 -4.25 -14.95 -16.82
C LEU A 87 -3.00 -15.70 -17.29
N LEU A 88 -1.95 -15.65 -16.47
CA LEU A 88 -0.69 -16.35 -16.70
C LEU A 88 -0.22 -16.99 -15.40
N ASP A 89 0.48 -18.12 -15.54
CA ASP A 89 1.22 -18.71 -14.43
C ASP A 89 2.60 -18.07 -14.35
N TRP A 90 2.95 -17.61 -13.16
CA TRP A 90 4.25 -17.05 -12.89
C TRP A 90 5.31 -18.16 -12.93
N PRO A 91 6.53 -17.86 -13.42
CA PRO A 91 7.62 -18.83 -13.50
C PRO A 91 8.32 -19.06 -12.14
N VAL A 92 7.72 -18.61 -11.03
CA VAL A 92 8.20 -18.76 -9.65
C VAL A 92 7.05 -19.23 -8.76
N THR A 93 7.39 -19.76 -7.60
CA THR A 93 6.44 -20.24 -6.57
C THR A 93 6.45 -19.33 -5.34
N LEU A 94 5.42 -19.47 -4.49
CA LEU A 94 5.43 -18.75 -3.20
C LEU A 94 6.64 -19.17 -2.36
N ALA A 95 6.96 -20.48 -2.28
CA ALA A 95 8.10 -20.98 -1.52
C ALA A 95 9.44 -20.34 -1.94
N GLU A 96 9.65 -20.12 -3.24
CA GLU A 96 10.84 -19.39 -3.74
C GLU A 96 10.84 -17.91 -3.33
N MET A 97 9.66 -17.30 -3.22
CA MET A 97 9.47 -15.89 -2.88
C MET A 97 9.44 -15.61 -1.37
N GLU A 98 9.10 -16.60 -0.52
CA GLU A 98 8.99 -16.45 0.94
C GLU A 98 10.22 -15.81 1.60
N PRO A 99 11.47 -16.20 1.27
CA PRO A 99 12.65 -15.56 1.87
C PRO A 99 12.76 -14.07 1.51
N TYR A 100 12.29 -13.67 0.33
CA TYR A 100 12.29 -12.28 -0.10
C TYR A 100 11.16 -11.48 0.54
N TYR A 101 9.97 -12.09 0.71
CA TYR A 101 8.89 -11.50 1.49
C TYR A 101 9.33 -11.24 2.93
N ALA A 102 9.97 -12.22 3.59
CA ALA A 102 10.45 -12.05 4.96
C ALA A 102 11.47 -10.91 5.09
N LYS A 103 12.42 -10.80 4.14
CA LYS A 103 13.38 -9.68 4.08
C LYS A 103 12.69 -8.33 3.88
N ALA A 104 11.72 -8.26 2.97
CA ALA A 104 10.98 -7.05 2.70
C ALA A 104 10.15 -6.62 3.93
N GLU A 105 9.44 -7.55 4.57
CA GLU A 105 8.65 -7.29 5.77
C GLU A 105 9.50 -6.82 6.95
N ALA A 106 10.67 -7.43 7.15
CA ALA A 106 11.61 -7.01 8.18
C ALA A 106 12.15 -5.60 7.92
N LYS A 107 12.51 -5.30 6.66
CA LYS A 107 12.95 -3.95 6.27
C LYS A 107 11.84 -2.91 6.43
N MET A 108 10.60 -3.27 6.11
CA MET A 108 9.47 -2.34 6.13
C MET A 108 8.83 -2.18 7.52
N GLY A 109 9.11 -3.08 8.47
CA GLY A 109 8.43 -3.11 9.77
C GLY A 109 6.97 -3.52 9.65
N VAL A 110 6.69 -4.58 8.86
CA VAL A 110 5.32 -5.04 8.64
C VAL A 110 4.76 -5.63 9.93
N THR A 111 3.67 -5.05 10.39
CA THR A 111 2.97 -5.50 11.60
C THR A 111 2.38 -6.88 11.44
N GLY A 112 2.31 -7.64 12.52
CA GLY A 112 1.80 -9.00 12.52
C GLY A 112 2.73 -10.03 11.87
N THR A 113 3.95 -9.64 11.50
CA THR A 113 5.06 -10.52 11.10
C THR A 113 6.25 -10.27 12.03
N ASN A 114 7.24 -11.17 12.09
CA ASN A 114 8.46 -11.02 12.89
C ASN A 114 8.21 -10.59 14.36
N ASN A 115 7.11 -11.07 14.96
CA ASN A 115 6.64 -10.70 16.31
C ASN A 115 6.33 -9.21 16.52
N TRP A 116 6.24 -8.41 15.46
CA TRP A 116 5.80 -7.02 15.56
C TRP A 116 4.31 -6.95 15.90
N PRO A 117 3.91 -6.23 16.96
CA PRO A 117 2.51 -6.08 17.32
C PRO A 117 1.69 -5.53 16.14
N ARG A 118 0.44 -5.96 16.03
CA ARG A 118 -0.49 -5.33 15.10
C ARG A 118 -0.88 -3.94 15.57
N LEU A 119 -1.21 -3.04 14.63
CA LEU A 119 -1.78 -1.75 14.99
C LEU A 119 -3.07 -1.93 15.81
N PRO A 120 -3.33 -1.06 16.79
CA PRO A 120 -4.56 -1.14 17.57
C PRO A 120 -5.79 -0.94 16.67
N GLY A 121 -6.85 -1.70 16.92
CA GLY A 121 -8.09 -1.59 16.15
C GLY A 121 -8.82 -0.28 16.41
N ASN A 122 -9.17 0.44 15.33
CA ASN A 122 -10.04 1.61 15.41
C ASN A 122 -11.52 1.20 15.65
N ASN A 123 -12.42 2.18 15.79
CA ASN A 123 -13.84 1.91 16.05
C ASN A 123 -14.51 1.10 14.93
N ASN A 124 -14.15 1.36 13.67
CA ASN A 124 -14.66 0.58 12.54
C ASN A 124 -14.26 -0.90 12.66
N PHE A 125 -12.98 -1.17 12.91
CA PHE A 125 -12.49 -2.53 13.13
C PHE A 125 -13.21 -3.23 14.28
N LYS A 126 -13.43 -2.55 15.42
CA LYS A 126 -14.11 -3.15 16.57
C LYS A 126 -15.54 -3.61 16.22
N VAL A 127 -16.28 -2.81 15.46
CA VAL A 127 -17.64 -3.15 15.00
C VAL A 127 -17.60 -4.34 14.03
N LEU A 128 -16.72 -4.30 13.03
CA LEU A 128 -16.58 -5.39 12.06
C LEU A 128 -16.13 -6.69 12.73
N LYS A 129 -15.17 -6.62 13.65
CA LYS A 129 -14.70 -7.78 14.41
C LYS A 129 -15.80 -8.38 15.26
N ALA A 130 -16.61 -7.57 15.95
CA ALA A 130 -17.74 -8.08 16.73
C ALA A 130 -18.77 -8.84 15.86
N GLY A 131 -19.03 -8.35 14.64
CA GLY A 131 -19.87 -9.05 13.66
C GLY A 131 -19.24 -10.36 13.18
N ALA A 132 -17.95 -10.34 12.85
CA ALA A 132 -17.22 -11.51 12.39
C ALA A 132 -17.13 -12.61 13.48
N ASP A 133 -16.89 -12.21 14.73
CA ASP A 133 -16.84 -13.12 15.88
C ASP A 133 -18.21 -13.83 16.08
N LYS A 134 -19.33 -13.11 15.92
CA LYS A 134 -20.69 -13.69 15.97
C LYS A 134 -20.96 -14.70 14.86
N LEU A 135 -20.38 -14.50 13.69
CA LEU A 135 -20.48 -15.43 12.55
C LEU A 135 -19.51 -16.61 12.67
N GLY A 136 -18.67 -16.64 13.70
CA GLY A 136 -17.73 -17.73 13.97
C GLY A 136 -16.39 -17.61 13.25
N TYR A 137 -16.08 -16.49 12.60
CA TYR A 137 -14.75 -16.25 12.03
C TYR A 137 -13.68 -16.26 13.13
N LYS A 138 -12.53 -16.86 12.84
CA LYS A 138 -11.41 -17.00 13.79
C LYS A 138 -10.24 -16.08 13.47
N GLU A 139 -9.97 -15.91 12.18
CA GLU A 139 -8.86 -15.09 11.69
C GLU A 139 -9.33 -13.67 11.35
N CYS A 140 -9.49 -12.83 12.37
CA CYS A 140 -9.92 -11.43 12.21
C CYS A 140 -8.92 -10.49 12.89
N HIS A 141 -8.14 -9.77 12.07
CA HIS A 141 -7.08 -8.89 12.55
C HIS A 141 -7.02 -7.57 11.77
N THR A 142 -6.28 -6.58 12.29
CA THR A 142 -6.16 -5.22 11.73
C THR A 142 -5.28 -5.12 10.48
N GLY A 143 -5.06 -6.24 9.79
CA GLY A 143 -4.16 -6.35 8.63
C GLY A 143 -2.67 -6.44 8.98
N ASN A 144 -1.87 -6.69 7.94
CA ASN A 144 -0.41 -6.58 7.96
C ASN A 144 -0.04 -5.25 7.29
N MET A 145 0.50 -4.32 8.08
CA MET A 145 0.75 -2.94 7.67
C MET A 145 2.22 -2.60 7.87
N ALA A 146 2.88 -2.05 6.84
CA ALA A 146 4.21 -1.43 6.90
C ALA A 146 4.14 -0.07 7.61
N ILE A 147 3.72 -0.10 8.87
CA ILE A 147 3.52 1.05 9.74
C ILE A 147 3.98 0.61 11.13
N ASN A 148 4.91 1.36 11.72
CA ASN A 148 5.42 1.08 13.05
C ASN A 148 4.28 1.09 14.08
N SER A 149 4.01 -0.06 14.71
CA SER A 149 3.10 -0.16 15.86
C SER A 149 3.77 0.20 17.18
N VAL A 150 5.10 0.15 17.20
CA VAL A 150 6.01 0.58 18.26
C VAL A 150 7.14 1.38 17.61
N GLU A 151 7.82 2.24 18.38
CA GLU A 151 8.99 2.98 17.87
C GLU A 151 10.08 2.01 17.39
N ARG A 152 10.62 2.25 16.19
CA ARG A 152 11.60 1.37 15.54
C ARG A 152 12.27 2.08 14.37
N ASP A 153 13.53 1.74 14.08
CA ASP A 153 14.32 2.27 12.95
C ASP A 153 14.28 3.82 12.91
N ASP A 154 14.47 4.46 14.09
CA ASP A 154 14.43 5.92 14.28
C ASP A 154 13.13 6.60 13.81
N ARG A 155 12.04 5.82 13.73
CA ARG A 155 10.71 6.27 13.31
C ARG A 155 9.69 6.04 14.42
N ASN A 156 8.83 7.04 14.63
CA ASN A 156 7.78 7.00 15.65
C ASN A 156 6.79 5.84 15.43
N SER A 157 6.07 5.48 16.48
CA SER A 157 4.87 4.64 16.35
C SER A 157 3.71 5.42 15.73
N CYS A 158 2.76 4.69 15.13
CA CYS A 158 1.57 5.26 14.52
C CYS A 158 0.71 6.02 15.53
N GLN A 159 0.34 7.26 15.19
CA GLN A 159 -0.54 8.13 16.00
C GLN A 159 -2.03 8.02 15.59
N GLN A 160 -2.37 7.12 14.67
CA GLN A 160 -3.75 6.89 14.16
C GLN A 160 -4.49 8.15 13.68
N THR A 161 -3.80 9.11 13.06
CA THR A 161 -4.40 10.39 12.63
C THR A 161 -5.23 10.32 11.34
N GLY A 162 -5.31 9.17 10.67
CA GLY A 162 -6.17 8.97 9.49
C GLY A 162 -5.57 9.42 8.14
N PHE A 163 -4.48 10.18 8.13
CA PHE A 163 -3.89 10.77 6.92
C PHE A 163 -2.81 9.90 6.26
N CYS A 164 -3.05 8.59 6.16
CA CYS A 164 -2.04 7.68 5.60
C CYS A 164 -1.74 8.01 4.14
N PHE A 165 -2.75 8.42 3.37
CA PHE A 165 -2.56 8.72 1.96
C PHE A 165 -1.83 10.04 1.74
N GLN A 166 -1.93 11.00 2.66
CA GLN A 166 -1.40 12.36 2.47
C GLN A 166 0.10 12.52 2.79
N GLY A 167 0.81 11.40 2.97
CA GLY A 167 2.16 11.39 3.54
C GLY A 167 2.12 11.34 5.06
N CYS A 168 2.97 10.52 5.66
CA CYS A 168 2.93 10.32 7.11
C CYS A 168 3.75 11.40 7.82
N LYS A 169 3.06 12.40 8.37
CA LYS A 169 3.64 13.49 9.16
C LYS A 169 4.39 13.04 10.41
N TRP A 170 4.12 11.82 10.88
CA TRP A 170 4.76 11.25 12.08
C TRP A 170 5.98 10.38 11.76
N GLY A 171 6.26 10.12 10.47
CA GLY A 171 7.30 9.17 10.06
C GLY A 171 6.97 7.70 10.38
N ALA A 172 5.77 7.39 10.87
CA ALA A 172 5.42 6.03 11.30
C ALA A 172 5.13 5.04 10.15
N LYS A 173 4.68 5.50 8.98
CA LYS A 173 4.47 4.66 7.79
C LYS A 173 5.78 4.43 7.05
N TRP A 174 6.03 3.24 6.51
CA TRP A 174 7.23 3.02 5.71
C TRP A 174 7.14 3.75 4.36
N SER A 175 8.26 4.34 3.91
CA SER A 175 8.37 4.98 2.60
C SER A 175 9.83 5.03 2.16
N THR A 176 10.07 4.73 0.88
CA THR A 176 11.41 4.86 0.26
C THR A 176 11.96 6.30 0.25
N LEU A 177 11.16 7.29 0.65
CA LEU A 177 11.59 8.68 0.82
C LEU A 177 12.63 8.85 1.94
N TYR A 178 12.51 8.09 3.04
CA TYR A 178 13.27 8.28 4.29
C TYR A 178 13.73 6.97 4.96
N THR A 179 13.72 5.84 4.24
CA THR A 179 14.14 4.51 4.74
C THR A 179 15.07 3.80 3.79
#